data_AF-A0A0E3SNS9-F1
#
_entry.id   AF-A0A0E3SNS9-F1
#
_cell.length_a   1.000
_cell.length_b   1.000
_cell.length_c   1.000
_cell.angle_alpha   90.00
_cell.angle_beta   90.00
_cell.angle_gamma   90.00
#
_symmetry.space_group_name_H-M   'P 1'
#
loop_
_entity.id
_entity.type
_entity.pdbx_description
1 polymer ?
#
loop_
_entity_poly.entity_id
_entity_poly.type
_entity_poly.pdbx_seq_one_letter_code
_entity_poly.pdbx_strand_id
1 'polypeptide(L)'
;MDFEKIREIVEKEPDEAVEDVLEGVKERYGEIPYILNFMKDMPDLLIPKVMYDNSIMREFERLDPKTIELICIGVSSAIRCDHCMKMHIRVAHRLGLTKEEIFDAVLIGGAMSNASVLAEGTRALDLEFNGTKPDCDEDCDVCNITNNGNGCKVKNED
;
A
#
# COMPACT_ATOMS: atom_id res chain seq x y z
N MET A 1 18.73 -2.79 -2.63
CA MET A 1 19.85 -2.76 -1.68
C MET A 1 20.64 -4.02 -1.95
N ASP A 2 21.94 -3.92 -2.18
CA ASP A 2 22.73 -5.15 -2.38
C ASP A 2 22.74 -5.98 -1.10
N PHE A 3 22.79 -7.30 -1.24
CA PHE A 3 22.89 -8.24 -0.13
C PHE A 3 24.13 -7.97 0.73
N GLU A 4 25.20 -7.44 0.14
CA GLU A 4 26.39 -6.99 0.87
C GLU A 4 26.08 -5.83 1.82
N LYS A 5 25.32 -4.83 1.37
CA LYS A 5 24.91 -3.69 2.19
C LYS A 5 23.93 -4.09 3.30
N ILE A 6 23.10 -5.09 3.04
CA ILE A 6 22.26 -5.72 4.07
C ILE A 6 23.13 -6.38 5.15
N ARG A 7 24.14 -7.16 4.75
CA ARG A 7 25.05 -7.82 5.69
C ARG A 7 25.78 -6.82 6.57
N GLU A 8 26.29 -5.74 5.99
CA GLU A 8 26.96 -4.66 6.74
C GLU A 8 26.05 -4.03 7.80
N ILE A 9 24.76 -3.82 7.51
CA ILE A 9 23.79 -3.27 8.46
C ILE A 9 23.51 -4.25 9.60
N VAL A 10 23.40 -5.55 9.29
CA VAL A 10 23.08 -6.59 10.27
C VAL A 10 24.27 -6.92 11.18
N GLU A 11 25.50 -6.72 10.71
CA GLU A 11 26.72 -6.95 11.49
C GLU A 11 27.05 -5.80 12.47
N LYS A 12 26.36 -4.65 12.37
CA LYS A 12 26.53 -3.50 13.27
C LYS A 12 25.68 -3.61 14.52
N GLU A 13 26.12 -2.93 15.58
CA GLU A 13 25.26 -2.69 16.74
C GLU A 13 24.01 -1.90 16.31
N PRO A 14 22.80 -2.25 16.81
CA PRO A 14 21.55 -1.70 16.29
C PRO A 14 21.49 -0.16 16.33
N ASP A 15 22.02 0.46 17.40
CA ASP A 15 22.04 1.91 17.55
C ASP A 15 22.94 2.60 16.49
N GLU A 16 24.03 1.95 16.09
CA GLU A 16 24.94 2.47 15.05
C GLU A 16 24.34 2.32 13.65
N ALA A 17 23.58 1.24 13.43
CA ALA A 17 22.92 0.97 12.15
C ALA A 17 21.75 1.93 11.84
N VAL A 18 21.12 2.53 12.86
CA VAL A 18 20.00 3.46 12.68
C VAL A 18 20.38 4.65 11.80
N GLU A 19 21.55 5.25 12.01
CA GLU A 19 21.96 6.43 11.26
C GLU A 19 22.13 6.12 9.77
N ASP A 20 22.80 5.01 9.44
CA ASP A 20 23.00 4.57 8.06
C ASP A 20 21.68 4.26 7.35
N VAL A 21 20.76 3.61 8.06
CA VAL A 21 19.43 3.28 7.55
C VAL A 21 18.64 4.56 7.27
N LEU A 22 18.67 5.54 8.18
CA LEU A 22 17.96 6.80 8.01
C LEU A 22 18.58 7.68 6.91
N GLU A 23 19.90 7.68 6.74
CA GLU A 23 20.56 8.38 5.65
C GLU A 23 20.17 7.75 4.29
N GLY A 24 20.17 6.42 4.20
CA GLY A 24 19.70 5.71 3.00
C GLY A 24 18.21 5.94 2.67
N VAL A 25 17.39 6.23 3.68
CA VAL A 25 16.00 6.67 3.50
C VAL A 25 15.98 8.09 2.93
N LYS A 26 16.74 9.01 3.52
CA LYS A 26 16.79 10.42 3.15
C LYS A 26 17.32 10.65 1.75
N GLU A 27 18.41 9.99 1.37
CA GLU A 27 18.97 10.05 0.02
C GLU A 27 17.91 9.69 -1.03
N ARG A 28 17.06 8.71 -0.70
CA ARG A 28 16.12 8.14 -1.66
C ARG A 28 14.80 8.88 -1.76
N TYR A 29 14.23 9.26 -0.63
CA TYR A 29 12.96 10.00 -0.59
C TYR A 29 13.17 11.51 -0.65
N GLY A 30 14.38 12.01 -0.40
CA GLY A 30 14.70 13.43 -0.23
C GLY A 30 14.33 13.98 1.15
N GLU A 31 13.74 13.16 2.01
CA GLU A 31 13.37 13.48 3.39
C GLU A 31 13.26 12.19 4.22
N ILE A 32 13.39 12.29 5.53
CA ILE A 32 13.09 11.18 6.44
C ILE A 32 11.61 11.25 6.81
N PRO A 33 10.78 10.24 6.46
CA PRO A 33 9.39 10.18 6.89
C PRO A 33 9.26 10.26 8.41
N TYR A 34 8.26 11.00 8.89
CA TYR A 34 8.03 11.19 10.33
C TYR A 34 8.00 9.87 11.11
N ILE A 35 7.35 8.83 10.56
CA ILE A 35 7.24 7.51 11.19
C ILE A 35 8.62 6.91 11.45
N LEU A 36 9.54 7.01 10.49
CA LEU A 36 10.89 6.46 10.64
C LEU A 36 11.72 7.26 11.64
N ASN A 37 11.55 8.58 11.67
CA ASN A 37 12.19 9.42 12.68
C ASN A 37 11.66 9.14 14.09
N PHE A 38 10.36 8.84 14.24
CA PHE A 38 9.77 8.43 15.52
C PHE A 38 10.28 7.05 15.96
N MET A 39 10.58 6.17 15.00
CA MET A 39 11.05 4.82 15.26
C MET A 39 12.54 4.69 15.56
N LYS A 40 13.31 5.78 15.46
CA LYS A 40 14.77 5.75 15.64
C LYS A 40 15.23 5.22 17.00
N ASP A 41 14.42 5.43 18.04
CA ASP A 41 14.70 4.98 19.41
C ASP A 41 14.30 3.50 19.63
N MET A 42 13.89 2.80 18.55
CA MET A 42 13.47 1.39 18.52
C MET A 42 14.20 0.67 17.37
N PRO A 43 15.55 0.54 17.43
CA PRO A 43 16.37 0.07 16.32
C PRO A 43 15.97 -1.31 15.81
N ASP A 44 15.66 -2.24 16.72
CA ASP A 44 15.22 -3.60 16.41
C ASP A 44 13.92 -3.66 15.59
N LEU A 45 13.10 -2.60 15.64
CA LEU A 45 11.89 -2.48 14.84
C LEU A 45 12.11 -1.64 13.58
N LEU A 46 12.89 -0.56 13.69
CA LEU A 46 13.16 0.36 12.58
C LEU A 46 13.93 -0.35 11.46
N ILE A 47 15.01 -1.05 11.80
CA ILE A 47 15.92 -1.65 10.81
C ILE A 47 15.18 -2.69 9.96
N PRO A 48 14.52 -3.72 10.54
CA PRO A 48 13.79 -4.70 9.74
C PRO A 48 12.66 -4.08 8.92
N LYS A 49 11.96 -3.08 9.47
CA LYS A 49 10.90 -2.36 8.73
C LYS A 49 11.46 -1.67 7.48
N VAL A 50 12.54 -0.90 7.63
CA VAL A 50 13.11 -0.18 6.48
C VAL A 50 13.70 -1.15 5.47
N MET A 51 14.32 -2.24 5.90
CA MET A 51 14.80 -3.29 5.00
C MET A 51 13.65 -3.91 4.21
N TYR A 52 12.57 -4.31 4.89
CA TYR A 52 11.37 -4.84 4.25
C TYR A 52 10.79 -3.84 3.24
N ASP A 53 10.56 -2.59 3.65
CA ASP A 53 10.02 -1.54 2.80
C ASP A 53 10.93 -1.29 1.58
N ASN A 54 12.25 -1.37 1.73
CA ASN A 54 13.19 -1.22 0.62
C ASN A 54 13.05 -2.36 -0.39
N SER A 55 12.94 -3.61 0.07
CA SER A 55 12.79 -4.76 -0.83
C SER A 55 11.48 -4.71 -1.62
N ILE A 56 10.38 -4.25 -1.00
CA ILE A 56 9.09 -4.15 -1.70
C ILE A 56 8.94 -2.87 -2.55
N MET A 57 9.51 -1.74 -2.13
CA MET A 57 9.27 -0.46 -2.81
C MET A 57 10.40 -0.05 -3.77
N ARG A 58 11.56 -0.72 -3.71
CA ARG A 58 12.78 -0.20 -4.36
C ARG A 58 13.57 -1.24 -5.13
N GLU A 59 13.37 -2.53 -4.89
CA GLU A 59 14.12 -3.60 -5.57
C GLU A 59 13.33 -4.26 -6.70
N PHE A 60 12.10 -3.81 -6.96
CA PHE A 60 11.40 -4.22 -8.17
C PHE A 60 12.09 -3.62 -9.40
N GLU A 61 12.80 -4.45 -10.15
CA GLU A 61 13.32 -4.09 -11.48
C GLU A 61 12.21 -3.98 -12.53
N ARG A 62 11.01 -4.47 -12.20
CA ARG A 62 9.86 -4.54 -13.12
C ARG A 62 9.02 -3.26 -13.16
N LEU A 63 9.16 -2.37 -12.18
CA LEU A 63 8.44 -1.10 -12.11
C LEU A 63 9.43 0.03 -11.85
N ASP A 64 9.35 1.08 -12.66
CA ASP A 64 10.20 2.25 -12.45
C ASP A 64 9.73 3.06 -11.22
N PRO A 65 10.62 3.89 -10.62
CA PRO A 65 10.29 4.68 -9.45
C PRO A 65 9.09 5.61 -9.60
N LYS A 66 8.82 6.16 -10.79
CA LYS A 66 7.69 7.06 -10.99
C LYS A 66 6.39 6.28 -10.92
N THR A 67 6.34 5.10 -11.54
CA THR A 67 5.17 4.21 -11.48
C THR A 67 4.86 3.81 -10.03
N ILE A 68 5.88 3.45 -9.25
CA ILE A 68 5.71 3.09 -7.83
C ILE A 68 5.09 4.25 -7.05
N GLU A 69 5.59 5.48 -7.23
CA GLU A 69 5.05 6.65 -6.51
C GLU A 69 3.61 7.00 -6.95
N LEU A 70 3.26 6.82 -8.23
CA LEU A 70 1.87 6.99 -8.67
C LEU A 70 0.93 5.98 -8.01
N ILE A 71 1.37 4.72 -7.84
CA ILE A 71 0.62 3.71 -7.08
C ILE A 71 0.45 4.16 -5.62
N CYS A 72 1.52 4.66 -4.97
CA CYS A 72 1.44 5.17 -3.60
C CYS A 72 0.45 6.33 -3.46
N ILE A 73 0.40 7.24 -4.43
CA ILE A 73 -0.55 8.36 -4.45
C ILE A 73 -1.98 7.84 -4.63
N GLY A 74 -2.20 6.90 -5.55
CA GLY A 74 -3.51 6.27 -5.75
C GLY A 74 -4.02 5.58 -4.47
N VAL A 75 -3.18 4.77 -3.83
CA VAL A 75 -3.50 4.11 -2.56
C VAL A 75 -3.74 5.14 -1.45
N SER A 76 -2.87 6.15 -1.32
CA SER A 76 -3.01 7.23 -0.32
C SER A 76 -4.33 7.99 -0.47
N SER A 77 -4.77 8.19 -1.72
CA SER A 77 -6.07 8.81 -2.04
C SER A 77 -7.21 7.93 -1.57
N ALA A 78 -7.14 6.63 -1.89
CA ALA A 78 -8.19 5.67 -1.57
C ALA A 78 -8.39 5.49 -0.06
N ILE A 79 -7.29 5.43 0.71
CA ILE A 79 -7.31 5.27 2.17
C ILE A 79 -7.42 6.61 2.92
N ARG A 80 -7.44 7.74 2.21
CA ARG A 80 -7.56 9.10 2.77
C ARG A 80 -6.45 9.45 3.79
N CYS A 81 -5.22 9.03 3.53
CA CYS A 81 -4.09 9.33 4.41
C CYS A 81 -3.46 10.69 4.03
N ASP A 82 -3.79 11.76 4.77
CA ASP A 82 -3.27 13.12 4.50
C ASP A 82 -1.73 13.20 4.59
N HIS A 83 -1.13 12.54 5.59
CA HIS A 83 0.33 12.54 5.75
C HIS A 83 1.05 11.78 4.64
N CYS A 84 0.53 10.61 4.25
CA CYS A 84 1.07 9.81 3.16
C CYS A 84 0.98 10.59 1.85
N MET A 85 -0.18 11.21 1.59
CA MET A 85 -0.43 12.01 0.40
C MET A 85 0.60 13.13 0.25
N LYS A 86 0.79 13.95 1.30
CA LYS A 86 1.75 15.06 1.27
C LYS A 86 3.18 14.60 1.02
N MET A 87 3.59 13.48 1.62
CA MET A 87 4.93 12.94 1.45
C MET A 87 5.14 12.41 0.03
N HIS A 88 4.24 11.55 -0.45
CA HIS A 88 4.36 10.94 -1.78
C HIS A 88 4.23 11.97 -2.92
N ILE A 89 3.43 13.04 -2.76
CA ILE A 89 3.44 14.17 -3.73
C ILE A 89 4.82 14.85 -3.79
N ARG A 90 5.48 15.08 -2.64
CA ARG A 90 6.84 15.66 -2.63
C ARG A 90 7.86 14.74 -3.28
N VAL A 91 7.78 13.44 -3.02
CA VAL A 91 8.66 12.43 -3.64
C VAL A 91 8.43 12.37 -5.15
N ALA A 92 7.17 12.28 -5.60
CA ALA A 92 6.80 12.28 -7.01
C ALA A 92 7.32 13.53 -7.74
N HIS A 93 7.17 14.71 -7.14
CA HIS A 93 7.71 15.96 -7.69
C HIS A 93 9.24 15.92 -7.80
N ARG A 94 9.96 15.37 -6.80
CA ARG A 94 11.42 15.18 -6.86
C ARG A 94 11.86 14.20 -7.95
N LEU A 95 11.01 13.22 -8.29
CA LEU A 95 11.22 12.31 -9.42
C LEU A 95 10.88 12.94 -10.79
N GLY A 96 10.35 14.17 -10.81
CA GLY A 96 9.99 14.88 -12.03
C GLY A 96 8.65 14.45 -12.64
N LEU A 97 7.72 13.95 -11.83
CA LEU A 97 6.32 13.79 -12.23
C LEU A 97 5.61 15.14 -12.29
N THR A 98 4.76 15.33 -13.29
CA THR A 98 3.95 16.55 -13.44
C THR A 98 2.77 16.55 -12.47
N LYS A 99 2.16 17.73 -12.29
CA LYS A 99 0.94 17.87 -11.49
C LYS A 99 -0.21 17.06 -12.11
N GLU A 100 -0.26 16.99 -13.43
CA GLU A 100 -1.27 16.27 -14.20
C GLU A 100 -1.14 14.76 -13.97
N GLU A 101 0.07 14.19 -14.07
CA GLU A 101 0.31 12.76 -13.80
C GLU A 101 -0.07 12.39 -12.36
N ILE A 102 0.27 13.24 -11.39
CA ILE A 102 -0.13 13.08 -9.98
C ILE A 102 -1.64 13.13 -9.82
N PHE A 103 -2.31 14.07 -10.51
CA PHE A 103 -3.76 14.22 -10.43
C PHE A 103 -4.49 13.01 -11.04
N ASP A 104 -3.97 12.43 -12.12
CA ASP A 104 -4.52 11.21 -12.71
C ASP A 104 -4.48 10.05 -11.72
N ALA A 105 -3.39 9.88 -10.96
CA ALA A 105 -3.33 8.87 -9.90
C ALA A 105 -4.35 9.11 -8.78
N VAL A 106 -4.59 10.37 -8.41
CA VAL A 106 -5.64 10.73 -7.43
C VAL A 106 -7.03 10.39 -7.96
N LEU A 107 -7.32 10.69 -9.22
CA LEU A 107 -8.60 10.36 -9.86
C LEU A 107 -8.83 8.84 -9.91
N ILE A 108 -7.80 8.07 -10.27
CA ILE A 108 -7.85 6.60 -10.26
C ILE A 108 -8.16 6.08 -8.86
N GLY A 109 -7.42 6.54 -7.84
CA GLY A 109 -7.66 6.15 -6.45
C GLY A 109 -9.09 6.47 -5.99
N GLY A 110 -9.58 7.67 -6.31
CA GLY A 110 -10.95 8.08 -6.01
C GLY A 110 -12.01 7.25 -6.72
N ALA A 111 -11.80 6.92 -8.00
CA ALA A 111 -12.70 6.08 -8.78
C ALA A 111 -12.80 4.66 -8.19
N MET A 112 -11.68 4.06 -7.79
CA MET A 112 -11.67 2.73 -7.16
C MET A 112 -12.38 2.74 -5.80
N SER A 113 -12.18 3.77 -4.98
CA SER A 113 -12.93 3.93 -3.73
C SER A 113 -14.42 4.09 -3.94
N ASN A 114 -14.84 4.87 -4.95
CA ASN A 114 -16.25 5.04 -5.29
C ASN A 114 -16.87 3.71 -5.76
N ALA A 115 -16.17 2.98 -6.63
CA ALA A 115 -16.62 1.67 -7.10
C ALA A 115 -16.81 0.68 -5.93
N SER A 116 -15.88 0.66 -4.96
CA SER A 116 -16.01 -0.18 -3.76
C SER A 116 -17.24 0.19 -2.92
N VAL A 117 -17.50 1.48 -2.70
CA VAL A 117 -18.69 1.94 -1.95
C VAL A 117 -19.97 1.53 -2.66
N LEU A 118 -20.06 1.74 -3.98
CA LEU A 118 -21.22 1.36 -4.76
C LEU A 118 -21.43 -0.16 -4.74
N ALA A 119 -20.38 -0.94 -4.94
CA ALA A 119 -20.45 -2.40 -4.96
C ALA A 119 -20.96 -2.97 -3.62
N GLU A 120 -20.46 -2.47 -2.50
CA GLU A 120 -20.94 -2.92 -1.18
C GLU A 120 -22.35 -2.43 -0.87
N GLY A 121 -22.63 -1.16 -1.14
CA GLY A 121 -23.93 -0.56 -0.86
C GLY A 121 -25.07 -1.17 -1.68
N THR A 122 -24.87 -1.41 -2.97
CA THR A 122 -25.91 -2.00 -3.83
C THR A 122 -26.18 -3.45 -3.47
N ARG A 123 -25.16 -4.24 -3.14
CA ARG A 123 -25.34 -5.62 -2.65
C ARG A 123 -26.11 -5.65 -1.32
N ALA A 124 -25.80 -4.75 -0.40
CA ALA A 124 -26.53 -4.65 0.86
C ALA A 124 -28.01 -4.31 0.63
N LEU A 125 -28.31 -3.35 -0.26
CA LEU A 125 -29.69 -3.01 -0.63
C LEU A 125 -30.43 -4.20 -1.26
N ASP A 126 -29.80 -4.87 -2.22
CA ASP A 126 -30.39 -6.01 -2.92
C ASP A 126 -30.71 -7.16 -1.93
N LEU A 127 -29.81 -7.44 -0.99
CA LEU A 127 -30.01 -8.42 0.06
C LEU A 127 -31.21 -8.09 0.96
N GLU A 128 -31.33 -6.85 1.42
CA GLU A 128 -32.39 -6.42 2.35
C GLU A 128 -33.76 -6.27 1.68
N PHE A 129 -33.81 -5.76 0.45
CA PHE A 129 -35.08 -5.40 -0.20
C PHE A 129 -35.61 -6.46 -1.17
N ASN A 130 -34.73 -7.19 -1.86
CA ASN A 130 -35.12 -8.18 -2.86
C ASN A 130 -34.96 -9.62 -2.36
N GLY A 131 -34.32 -9.81 -1.20
CA GLY A 131 -34.00 -11.13 -0.68
C GLY A 131 -33.06 -11.92 -1.60
N THR A 132 -32.41 -11.23 -2.55
CA THR A 132 -31.40 -11.79 -3.44
C THR A 132 -30.23 -12.18 -2.56
N LYS A 133 -30.25 -13.44 -2.12
CA LYS A 133 -29.02 -14.10 -1.71
C LYS A 133 -28.21 -14.24 -3.01
N PRO A 134 -26.89 -14.05 -2.99
CA PRO A 134 -26.09 -14.47 -4.12
C PRO A 134 -26.51 -15.90 -4.44
N ASP A 135 -26.86 -16.21 -5.69
CA ASP A 135 -27.07 -17.60 -6.08
C ASP A 135 -25.74 -18.30 -5.82
N CYS A 136 -25.67 -18.96 -4.66
CA CYS A 136 -24.51 -19.70 -4.21
C CYS A 136 -24.51 -21.05 -4.92
N ASP A 137 -24.50 -21.06 -6.26
CA ASP A 137 -24.30 -22.29 -7.00
C ASP A 137 -22.81 -22.66 -6.99
N GLU A 138 -22.50 -23.94 -7.17
CA GLU A 138 -21.12 -24.45 -7.20
C GLU A 138 -20.25 -23.76 -8.28
N ASP A 139 -20.89 -23.11 -9.26
CA ASP A 139 -20.27 -22.38 -10.38
C ASP A 139 -20.29 -20.83 -10.21
N CYS A 140 -20.45 -20.30 -8.99
CA CYS A 140 -20.45 -18.85 -8.78
C CYS A 140 -19.04 -18.22 -8.95
N ASP A 141 -18.77 -17.70 -10.16
CA ASP A 141 -17.51 -17.03 -10.54
C ASP A 141 -17.15 -15.80 -9.69
N VAL A 142 -18.14 -15.15 -9.06
CA VAL A 142 -17.96 -13.88 -8.32
C VAL A 142 -17.54 -14.11 -6.87
N CYS A 143 -18.04 -15.18 -6.23
CA CYS A 143 -17.82 -15.44 -4.80
C CYS A 143 -16.41 -15.94 -4.46
N ASN A 144 -15.65 -16.45 -5.44
CA ASN A 144 -14.30 -16.97 -5.22
C ASN A 144 -13.23 -15.88 -4.94
N ILE A 145 -13.58 -14.59 -5.00
CA ILE A 145 -12.63 -13.48 -4.87
C ILE A 145 -12.69 -12.81 -3.48
N THR A 146 -13.82 -12.83 -2.78
CA THR A 146 -13.99 -12.16 -1.48
C THR A 146 -14.24 -13.16 -0.36
N ASN A 147 -13.22 -13.93 -0.01
CA ASN A 147 -13.26 -14.87 1.12
C ASN A 147 -13.09 -14.15 2.48
N ASN A 148 -13.83 -13.05 2.69
CA ASN A 148 -13.88 -12.31 3.96
C ASN A 148 -14.96 -12.91 4.87
N GLY A 149 -14.82 -14.18 5.27
CA GLY A 149 -15.51 -14.79 6.42
C GLY A 149 -17.05 -14.84 6.45
N ASN A 150 -17.73 -14.16 5.53
CA ASN A 150 -19.18 -14.15 5.31
C ASN A 150 -19.54 -15.01 4.09
N GLY A 151 -18.67 -15.98 3.75
CA GLY A 151 -18.82 -16.85 2.60
C GLY A 151 -20.21 -17.46 2.54
N CYS A 152 -20.83 -17.35 1.36
CA CYS A 152 -22.10 -17.98 0.99
C CYS A 152 -22.10 -19.42 1.52
N LYS A 153 -22.91 -19.72 2.54
CA LYS A 153 -23.10 -21.10 2.97
C LYS A 153 -23.94 -21.76 1.87
N VAL A 154 -23.31 -22.63 1.10
CA VAL A 154 -24.00 -23.53 0.16
C VAL A 154 -25.18 -24.14 0.91
N LYS A 155 -26.39 -23.96 0.39
CA LYS A 155 -27.56 -24.63 0.93
C LYS A 155 -27.38 -26.11 0.58
N ASN A 156 -26.99 -26.93 1.55
CA ASN A 156 -27.20 -28.36 1.42
C ASN A 156 -28.71 -28.57 1.48
N GLU A 157 -29.29 -28.98 0.34
CA GLU A 157 -30.68 -29.43 0.26
C GLU A 157 -30.77 -30.83 0.91
N ASP A 158 -31.62 -30.96 1.94
CA ASP A 158 -32.10 -32.26 2.47
C ASP A 158 -33.34 -32.73 1.69
#